data_AF-A0A5M9U7J8-F1
#
_entry.id   AF-A0A5M9U7J8-F1
#
_cell.length_a   1.000
_cell.length_b   1.000
_cell.length_c   1.000
_cell.angle_alpha   90.00
_cell.angle_beta   90.00
_cell.angle_gamma   90.00
#
_symmetry.space_group_name_H-M   'P 1'
#
loop_
_entity.id
_entity.type
_entity.pdbx_description
1 polymer ?
#
loop_
_entity_poly.entity_id
_entity_poly.type
_entity_poly.pdbx_seq_one_letter_code
_entity_poly.pdbx_strand_id
1 'polypeptide(L)'
;MGHVKIDIEKGSRSYNVRYSLNDAAGVKALLRDRHRISSARFRGDYDAVCILVDLHSAINSAALTDRQTEAIAFVYGIDVTQAEAARQMGITQQGVAKLIDDAAEKMAAVYKRWEYGEVSVEFDGEIEDNEEEAV
;
A
#
# COMPACT_ATOMS: atom_id res chain seq x y z
N MET A 1 -23.40 -30.46 7.44
CA MET A 1 -22.68 -29.57 6.49
C MET A 1 -21.32 -29.28 7.11
N GLY A 2 -20.23 -29.61 6.41
CA GLY A 2 -18.87 -29.51 6.96
C GLY A 2 -18.47 -28.06 7.23
N HIS A 3 -18.02 -27.77 8.44
CA HIS A 3 -17.47 -26.49 8.86
C HIS A 3 -16.07 -26.33 8.26
N VAL A 4 -15.96 -25.84 7.04
CA VAL A 4 -14.66 -25.44 6.48
C VAL A 4 -14.24 -24.16 7.19
N LYS A 5 -13.13 -24.22 7.93
CA LYS A 5 -12.50 -23.02 8.52
C LYS A 5 -11.90 -22.20 7.38
N ILE A 6 -12.64 -21.21 6.89
CA ILE A 6 -12.13 -20.25 5.91
C ILE A 6 -11.44 -19.12 6.68
N ASP A 7 -10.17 -18.88 6.36
CA ASP A 7 -9.40 -17.75 6.89
C ASP A 7 -9.80 -16.49 6.12
N ILE A 8 -10.68 -15.71 6.72
CA ILE A 8 -11.25 -14.49 6.14
C ILE A 8 -10.17 -13.39 6.02
N GLU A 9 -9.16 -13.41 6.89
CA GLU A 9 -8.09 -12.38 6.96
C GLU A 9 -6.88 -12.71 6.08
N LYS A 10 -6.98 -13.71 5.21
CA LYS A 10 -5.86 -14.13 4.36
C LYS A 10 -5.55 -13.09 3.28
N GLY A 11 -6.57 -12.54 2.62
CA GLY A 11 -6.36 -11.59 1.52
C GLY A 11 -5.93 -10.21 2.04
N SER A 12 -6.52 -9.72 3.14
CA SER A 12 -6.08 -8.51 3.84
C SER A 12 -4.59 -8.57 4.19
N ARG A 13 -4.12 -9.66 4.81
CA ARG A 13 -2.69 -9.90 5.08
C ARG A 13 -1.85 -9.96 3.82
N SER A 14 -2.31 -10.64 2.76
CA SER A 14 -1.56 -10.73 1.50
C SER A 14 -1.31 -9.35 0.88
N TYR A 15 -2.29 -8.46 0.93
CA TYR A 15 -2.16 -7.11 0.39
C TYR A 15 -1.25 -6.24 1.26
N ASN A 16 -1.38 -6.31 2.59
CA ASN A 16 -0.51 -5.60 3.53
C ASN A 16 0.96 -5.98 3.37
N VAL A 17 1.26 -7.28 3.30
CA VAL A 17 2.64 -7.77 3.10
C VAL A 17 3.19 -7.37 1.73
N ARG A 18 2.37 -7.45 0.69
CA ARG A 18 2.81 -7.18 -0.69
C ARG A 18 3.21 -5.73 -0.89
N TYR A 19 2.43 -4.80 -0.34
CA TYR A 19 2.58 -3.39 -0.62
C TYR A 19 3.28 -2.59 0.46
N SER A 20 3.48 -3.11 1.68
CA SER A 20 4.21 -2.40 2.76
C SER A 20 3.88 -0.90 2.80
N LEU A 21 2.62 -0.57 3.06
CA LEU A 21 2.04 0.77 2.83
C LEU A 21 2.60 1.87 3.76
N ASN A 22 3.43 1.48 4.73
CA ASN A 22 4.22 2.37 5.53
C ASN A 22 5.44 2.94 4.77
N ASP A 23 5.70 2.56 3.53
CA ASP A 23 6.78 3.12 2.71
C ASP A 23 6.28 3.69 1.38
N ALA A 24 6.96 4.73 0.89
CA ALA A 24 6.64 5.40 -0.36
C ALA A 24 6.79 4.47 -1.58
N ALA A 25 7.76 3.54 -1.57
CA ALA A 25 7.89 2.56 -2.65
C ALA A 25 6.68 1.63 -2.69
N GLY A 26 6.20 1.24 -1.52
CA GLY A 26 5.00 0.46 -1.31
C GLY A 26 3.74 1.11 -1.86
N VAL A 27 3.52 2.38 -1.49
CA VAL A 27 2.41 3.19 -2.02
C VAL A 27 2.48 3.34 -3.54
N LYS A 28 3.67 3.60 -4.11
CA LYS A 28 3.85 3.67 -5.57
C LYS A 28 3.53 2.35 -6.26
N ALA A 29 3.86 1.21 -5.64
CA ALA A 29 3.51 -0.11 -6.15
C ALA A 29 1.99 -0.33 -6.13
N LEU A 30 1.30 0.06 -5.06
CA LEU A 30 -0.16 0.00 -4.96
C LEU A 30 -0.84 0.88 -6.02
N LEU A 31 -0.38 2.12 -6.19
CA LEU A 31 -0.89 3.04 -7.21
C LEU A 31 -0.74 2.47 -8.63
N ARG A 32 0.42 1.88 -8.94
CA ARG A 32 0.67 1.22 -10.23
C ARG A 32 -0.28 0.06 -10.48
N ASP A 33 -0.55 -0.74 -9.45
CA ASP A 33 -1.40 -1.92 -9.54
C ASP A 33 -2.91 -1.61 -9.43
N ARG A 34 -3.32 -0.36 -9.20
CA ARG A 34 -4.71 0.00 -8.87
C ARG A 34 -5.73 -0.54 -9.87
N HIS A 35 -5.41 -0.53 -11.17
CA HIS A 35 -6.30 -1.03 -12.22
C HIS A 35 -6.46 -2.56 -12.15
N ARG A 36 -5.37 -3.27 -11.90
CA ARG A 36 -5.35 -4.73 -11.75
C ARG A 36 -6.14 -5.17 -10.51
N ILE A 37 -5.95 -4.47 -9.38
CA ILE A 37 -6.70 -4.70 -8.14
C ILE A 37 -8.17 -4.35 -8.33
N SER A 38 -8.45 -3.24 -9.02
CA SER A 38 -9.82 -2.83 -9.34
C SER A 38 -10.60 -3.93 -10.05
N SER A 39 -9.98 -4.60 -11.02
CA SER A 39 -10.57 -5.73 -11.73
C SER A 39 -10.73 -7.00 -10.87
N ALA A 40 -9.96 -7.16 -9.79
CA ALA A 40 -10.11 -8.28 -8.86
C ALA A 40 -11.42 -8.21 -8.05
N ARG A 41 -11.92 -7.00 -7.75
CA ARG A 41 -13.20 -6.78 -7.05
C ARG A 41 -14.38 -7.47 -7.75
N PHE A 42 -14.37 -7.51 -9.08
CA PHE A 42 -15.42 -8.16 -9.87
C PHE A 42 -15.30 -9.69 -9.92
N ARG A 43 -14.23 -10.27 -9.35
CA ARG A 43 -13.97 -11.72 -9.28
C ARG A 43 -14.16 -12.28 -7.87
N GLY A 44 -14.78 -11.52 -6.98
CA GLY A 44 -15.07 -11.94 -5.60
C GLY A 44 -13.93 -11.70 -4.60
N ASP A 45 -12.89 -10.94 -4.98
CA ASP A 45 -11.87 -10.47 -4.05
C ASP A 45 -12.40 -9.23 -3.31
N TYR A 46 -12.99 -9.44 -2.14
CA TYR A 46 -13.51 -8.35 -1.30
C TYR A 46 -12.38 -7.53 -0.67
N ASP A 47 -11.22 -8.13 -0.40
CA ASP A 47 -10.06 -7.42 0.15
C ASP A 47 -9.48 -6.42 -0.85
N ALA A 48 -9.61 -6.69 -2.15
CA ALA A 48 -9.33 -5.71 -3.20
C ALA A 48 -10.21 -4.46 -3.10
N VAL A 49 -11.44 -4.57 -2.58
CA VAL A 49 -12.30 -3.41 -2.31
C VAL A 49 -11.75 -2.61 -1.15
N CYS A 50 -11.44 -3.28 -0.03
CA CYS A 50 -10.91 -2.65 1.17
C CYS A 50 -9.66 -1.83 0.87
N ILE A 51 -8.63 -2.43 0.25
CA ILE A 51 -7.38 -1.72 -0.05
C ILE A 51 -7.57 -0.53 -1.00
N LEU A 52 -8.55 -0.59 -1.92
CA LEU A 52 -8.85 0.54 -2.80
C LEU A 52 -9.60 1.66 -2.09
N VAL A 53 -10.47 1.32 -1.12
CA VAL A 53 -11.11 2.30 -0.23
C VAL A 53 -10.07 2.98 0.65
N ASP A 54 -9.11 2.21 1.18
CA ASP A 54 -8.01 2.75 1.97
C ASP A 54 -7.13 3.67 1.14
N LEU A 55 -6.77 3.27 -0.09
CA LEU A 55 -6.01 4.09 -1.03
C LEU A 55 -6.71 5.43 -1.31
N HIS A 56 -8.01 5.37 -1.60
CA HIS A 56 -8.81 6.57 -1.83
C HIS A 56 -8.83 7.47 -0.59
N SER A 57 -9.02 6.89 0.59
CA SER A 57 -9.02 7.63 1.85
C SER A 57 -7.64 8.23 2.16
N ALA A 58 -6.55 7.55 1.77
CA ALA A 58 -5.19 8.00 2.00
C ALA A 58 -4.86 9.20 1.10
N ILE A 59 -5.25 9.15 -0.18
CA ILE A 59 -5.11 10.27 -1.11
C ILE A 59 -5.83 11.51 -0.56
N ASN A 60 -7.07 11.36 -0.09
CA ASN A 60 -7.86 12.49 0.43
C ASN A 60 -7.33 13.03 1.77
N SER A 61 -6.66 12.20 2.57
CA SER A 61 -6.14 12.58 3.89
C SER A 61 -4.69 13.06 3.86
N ALA A 62 -3.98 12.91 2.73
CA ALA A 62 -2.55 13.18 2.61
C ALA A 62 -2.20 14.67 2.41
N ALA A 63 -3.20 15.57 2.33
CA ALA A 63 -2.99 16.99 2.04
C ALA A 63 -2.04 17.21 0.85
N LEU A 64 -2.32 16.51 -0.25
CA LEU A 64 -1.60 16.65 -1.50
C LEU A 64 -1.85 18.05 -2.08
N THR A 65 -0.84 18.65 -2.70
CA THR A 65 -1.06 19.86 -3.49
C THR A 65 -1.81 19.51 -4.77
N ASP A 66 -2.42 20.51 -5.42
CA ASP A 66 -3.09 20.31 -6.71
C ASP A 66 -2.13 19.69 -7.74
N ARG A 67 -0.87 20.13 -7.76
CA ARG A 67 0.17 19.61 -8.66
C ARG A 67 0.59 18.19 -8.36
N GLN A 68 0.63 17.81 -7.08
CA GLN A 68 0.86 16.42 -6.66
C GLN A 68 -0.30 15.52 -7.11
N THR A 69 -1.53 15.97 -6.85
CA THR A 69 -2.76 15.27 -7.24
C THR A 69 -2.85 15.09 -8.75
N GLU A 70 -2.54 16.14 -9.52
CA GLU A 70 -2.50 16.13 -10.98
C GLU A 70 -1.47 15.12 -11.51
N ALA A 71 -0.24 15.11 -10.95
CA ALA A 71 0.79 14.14 -11.34
C ALA A 71 0.35 12.69 -11.10
N ILE A 72 -0.25 12.41 -9.93
CA ILE A 72 -0.80 11.09 -9.58
C ILE A 72 -1.94 10.72 -10.54
N ALA A 73 -2.84 11.66 -10.84
CA ALA A 73 -3.96 11.43 -11.75
C ALA A 73 -3.50 11.10 -13.18
N PHE A 74 -2.51 11.81 -13.72
CA PHE A 74 -1.98 11.50 -15.05
C PHE A 74 -1.30 10.12 -15.07
N VAL A 75 -0.34 9.90 -14.18
CA VAL A 75 0.52 8.71 -14.27
C VAL A 75 -0.19 7.44 -13.82
N TYR A 76 -0.97 7.49 -12.74
CA TYR A 76 -1.62 6.31 -12.19
C TYR A 76 -3.11 6.26 -12.47
N GLY A 77 -3.74 7.40 -12.73
CA GLY A 77 -5.17 7.52 -13.04
C GLY A 77 -5.49 7.18 -14.49
N ILE A 78 -4.83 7.90 -15.41
CA ILE A 78 -4.99 7.84 -16.88
C ILE A 78 -3.96 6.89 -17.52
N ASP A 79 -2.93 6.49 -16.77
CA ASP A 79 -1.90 5.53 -17.20
C ASP A 79 -0.99 6.08 -18.32
N VAL A 80 -0.71 7.39 -18.31
CA VAL A 80 0.28 7.97 -19.21
C VAL A 80 1.68 7.91 -18.59
N THR A 81 2.71 7.85 -19.44
CA THR A 81 4.10 7.90 -18.97
C THR A 81 4.42 9.23 -18.28
N GLN A 82 5.39 9.24 -17.36
CA GLN A 82 5.84 10.49 -16.72
C GLN A 82 6.32 11.55 -17.74
N ALA A 83 6.86 11.13 -18.88
CA ALA A 83 7.28 12.03 -19.95
C ALA A 83 6.08 12.70 -20.64
N GLU A 84 4.99 11.96 -20.84
CA GLU A 84 3.74 12.53 -21.36
C GLU A 84 3.04 13.41 -20.32
N ALA A 85 2.98 12.97 -19.06
CA ALA A 85 2.47 13.79 -17.96
C ALA A 85 3.25 15.11 -17.85
N ALA A 86 4.58 15.08 -17.98
CA ALA A 86 5.43 16.27 -17.98
C ALA A 86 5.07 17.24 -19.11
N ARG A 87 4.86 16.74 -20.32
CA ARG A 87 4.38 17.55 -21.46
C ARG A 87 3.03 18.19 -21.16
N GLN A 88 2.07 17.41 -20.69
CA GLN A 88 0.72 17.88 -20.39
C GLN A 88 0.70 18.90 -19.23
N MET A 89 1.56 18.69 -18.23
CA MET A 89 1.68 19.54 -17.05
C MET A 89 2.59 20.76 -17.26
N GLY A 90 3.30 20.87 -18.38
CA GLY A 90 4.23 21.96 -18.68
C GLY A 90 5.47 22.00 -17.79
N ILE A 91 5.96 20.85 -17.31
CA ILE A 91 7.14 20.74 -16.44
C ILE A 91 8.12 19.68 -16.97
N THR A 92 9.27 19.53 -16.31
CA THR A 92 10.23 18.46 -16.64
C THR A 92 9.74 17.09 -16.14
N GLN A 93 10.21 16.02 -16.77
CA GLN A 93 9.95 14.65 -16.31
C GLN A 93 10.46 14.45 -14.86
N GLN A 94 11.61 15.01 -14.51
CA GLN A 94 12.15 14.98 -13.15
C GLN A 94 11.24 15.71 -12.17
N GLY A 95 10.57 16.79 -12.60
CA GLY A 95 9.56 17.49 -11.80
C GLY A 95 8.35 16.60 -11.51
N VAL A 96 7.86 15.85 -12.49
CA VAL A 96 6.78 14.88 -12.30
C VAL A 96 7.21 13.78 -11.32
N ALA A 97 8.41 13.22 -11.50
CA ALA A 97 8.95 12.19 -10.61
C ALA A 97 8.99 12.70 -9.15
N LYS A 98 9.51 13.91 -8.93
CA LYS A 98 9.54 14.53 -7.60
C LYS A 98 8.14 14.74 -7.02
N LEU A 99 7.19 15.23 -7.81
CA LEU A 99 5.80 15.41 -7.35
C LEU A 99 5.17 14.07 -6.92
N ILE A 100 5.45 12.99 -7.65
CA ILE A 100 4.95 11.65 -7.32
C ILE A 100 5.64 11.11 -6.06
N ASP A 101 6.95 11.30 -5.92
CA ASP A 101 7.69 10.86 -4.74
C ASP A 101 7.20 11.58 -3.48
N ASP A 102 7.10 12.91 -3.51
CA ASP A 102 6.58 13.72 -2.41
C ASP A 102 5.13 13.34 -2.06
N ALA A 103 4.30 13.03 -3.06
CA ALA A 103 2.93 12.59 -2.84
C ALA A 103 2.87 11.20 -2.18
N ALA A 104 3.69 10.26 -2.66
CA ALA A 104 3.78 8.92 -2.11
C ALA A 104 4.26 8.92 -0.65
N GLU A 105 5.21 9.79 -0.30
CA GLU A 105 5.66 9.96 1.09
C GLU A 105 4.54 10.47 1.99
N LYS A 106 3.77 11.48 1.55
CA LYS A 106 2.62 11.99 2.30
C LYS A 106 1.54 10.92 2.50
N MET A 107 1.25 10.14 1.46
CA MET A 107 0.31 9.02 1.54
C MET A 107 0.82 7.92 2.48
N ALA A 108 2.11 7.57 2.42
CA ALA A 108 2.72 6.63 3.34
C ALA A 108 2.66 7.12 4.80
N ALA A 109 2.82 8.42 5.03
CA ALA A 109 2.64 9.01 6.36
C ALA A 109 1.20 8.87 6.88
N VAL A 110 0.19 8.94 6.00
CA VAL A 110 -1.21 8.65 6.38
C VAL A 110 -1.35 7.19 6.79
N TYR A 111 -0.83 6.25 5.99
CA TYR A 111 -0.86 4.82 6.32
C TYR A 111 -0.11 4.49 7.62
N LYS A 112 1.04 5.12 7.86
CA LYS A 112 1.76 5.01 9.14
C LYS A 112 0.90 5.47 10.30
N ARG A 113 0.25 6.63 10.18
CA ARG A 113 -0.62 7.18 11.23
C ARG A 113 -1.87 6.33 11.48
N TRP A 114 -2.41 5.69 10.44
CA TRP A 114 -3.51 4.74 10.61
C TRP A 114 -3.08 3.47 11.33
N GLU A 115 -1.77 3.27 11.48
CA GLU A 115 -1.15 2.33 12.40
C GLU A 115 -1.94 1.02 12.45
N TYR A 116 -1.83 0.23 11.40
CA TYR A 116 -2.16 -1.20 11.47
C TYR A 116 -1.15 -1.88 12.40
N GLY A 117 -1.29 -1.60 13.71
CA GLY A 117 -0.63 -2.18 14.87
C GLY A 117 0.75 -2.77 14.62
N GLU A 118 1.80 -1.97 14.76
CA GLU A 118 3.08 -2.52 15.18
C GLU A 118 2.92 -2.95 16.65
N VAL A 119 2.48 -4.18 16.86
CA VAL A 119 2.59 -4.84 18.16
C VAL A 119 3.94 -5.55 18.16
N SER A 120 4.95 -4.91 18.72
CA SER A 120 6.19 -5.61 19.06
C SER A 120 5.93 -6.49 20.27
N VAL A 121 6.11 -7.80 20.12
CA VAL A 121 6.11 -8.73 21.24
C VAL A 121 7.57 -8.99 21.59
N GLU A 122 8.01 -8.44 22.72
CA GLU A 122 9.32 -8.81 23.30
C GLU A 122 9.15 -10.17 23.97
N PHE A 123 9.97 -11.15 23.55
CA PHE A 123 9.93 -12.51 24.10
C PHE A 123 10.89 -12.58 25.29
N ASP A 124 10.35 -12.48 26.50
CA ASP A 124 11.11 -12.52 27.77
C ASP A 124 11.28 -13.96 28.28
N GLY A 125 11.44 -14.91 27.36
CA GLY A 125 11.62 -16.32 27.67
C GLY A 125 13.08 -16.62 27.95
N GLU A 126 13.43 -16.90 29.21
CA GLU A 126 14.67 -17.60 29.54
C GLU A 126 14.70 -18.91 28.77
N ILE A 127 15.76 -19.12 27.98
CA ILE A 127 16.01 -20.41 27.34
C ILE A 127 16.43 -21.36 28.47
N GLU A 128 15.49 -22.12 29.02
CA GLU A 128 15.82 -23.30 29.81
C GLU A 128 16.40 -24.35 28.86
N ASP A 129 17.72 -24.37 28.75
CA ASP A 129 18.48 -25.48 28.16
C ASP A 129 18.24 -26.73 29.02
N ASN A 130 17.21 -27.51 28.69
CA ASN A 130 17.09 -28.88 29.18
C ASN A 130 18.12 -29.73 28.44
N GLU A 131 19.32 -29.82 29.02
CA GLU A 131 20.26 -30.89 28.71
C GLU A 131 19.63 -32.22 29.15
N GLU A 132 18.98 -32.93 28.22
CA GLU A 132 18.66 -34.34 28.40
C GLU A 132 19.97 -35.15 28.47
N GLU A 133 20.45 -35.40 29.69
CA GLU A 133 21.40 -36.48 29.96
C GLU A 133 20.72 -37.82 29.61
N ALA A 134 21.09 -38.37 28.45
CA ALA A 134 20.83 -39.76 28.12
C ALA A 134 21.76 -40.67 28.96
N VAL A 135 21.16 -41.44 29.88
CA VAL A 135 21.79 -42.60 30.56
C VAL A 135 21.10 -43.87 30.15
#